data_AF-A0A6G4N3T9-F1
#
_entry.id   AF-A0A6G4N3T9-F1
#
_cell.length_a   1.000
_cell.length_b   1.000
_cell.length_c   1.000
_cell.angle_alpha   90.00
_cell.angle_beta   90.00
_cell.angle_gamma   90.00
#
_symmetry.space_group_name_H-M   'P 1'
#
loop_
_entity.id
_entity.type
_entity.pdbx_description
1 polymer ?
#
loop_
_entity_poly.entity_id
_entity_poly.type
_entity_poly.pdbx_seq_one_letter_code
_entity_poly.pdbx_strand_id
1 'polypeptide(L)'
;ETLVNQVIELKQADDLIIGLAYSVQRLVVDHLHVVGDIYDRGPQPDKIMDTLINYHSLDIQWGNHDVLWVGAYAGSKVCLANLLRICARYDNLDIIEDAYGINLRPLLTLAEKYYDADNPAFKPKKRPDKHERLTQREESQITKIHQAIAMIQFKLEIPIIKRRPNFEMEERLVLEKVNYDTNEITVYGNTYPLKDTCFQTVNRDNPAELLPEEEEVMNKLLLSFQQSEKLRRHMSFLMRKGSLYLPYNGNLLIHGCIPVDENGEMESFEIDGHTYSGQELLDVFEYHVRKSFDEKENTDDLSTDLVWYLWTGKYSSLFGKRAMTTFERYFIADKASHKEEKNPYYHLREDVNMVRKMLSDFGLNPDEGRIINGHTPVKEINGEDPIKADGKMLVIDGGFSKAYQSTTGIAGYTLLYNSFGMQLVAHQQFNAKEKILSEGIDELSIKRVVDKELQRKKIRDTNIGKDLQAQIDILKMLMHDRYLD
;
A
#
# COMPACT_ATOMS: atom_id res chain seq x y z
N GLU A 1 -16.36 -48.32 25.30
CA GLU A 1 -15.59 -47.63 24.25
C GLU A 1 -15.57 -46.15 24.55
N THR A 2 -14.41 -45.51 24.46
CA THR A 2 -14.29 -44.05 24.57
C THR A 2 -14.59 -43.42 23.22
N LEU A 3 -15.18 -42.22 23.21
CA LEU A 3 -15.43 -41.41 22.01
C LEU A 3 -14.17 -41.30 21.12
N VAL A 4 -13.00 -41.19 21.76
CA VAL A 4 -11.70 -41.14 21.08
C VAL A 4 -11.41 -42.41 20.29
N ASN A 5 -11.68 -43.60 20.85
CA ASN A 5 -11.47 -44.86 20.13
C ASN A 5 -12.38 -44.96 18.91
N GLN A 6 -13.65 -44.52 19.03
CA GLN A 6 -14.57 -44.50 17.89
C GLN A 6 -14.11 -43.53 16.79
N VAL A 7 -13.60 -42.35 17.15
CA VAL A 7 -13.03 -41.40 16.18
C VAL A 7 -11.82 -41.99 15.46
N ILE A 8 -10.95 -42.72 16.16
CA ILE A 8 -9.79 -43.41 15.58
C ILE A 8 -10.25 -44.57 14.67
N GLU A 9 -11.17 -45.40 15.12
CA GLU A 9 -11.72 -46.53 14.35
C GLU A 9 -12.42 -46.07 13.07
N LEU A 10 -13.15 -44.94 13.13
CA LEU A 10 -13.78 -44.31 11.99
C LEU A 10 -12.81 -43.52 11.10
N LYS A 11 -11.51 -43.47 11.44
CA LYS A 11 -10.47 -42.71 10.74
C LYS A 11 -10.81 -41.22 10.59
N GLN A 12 -11.40 -40.63 11.63
CA GLN A 12 -11.80 -39.21 11.69
C GLN A 12 -10.88 -38.38 12.59
N ALA A 13 -9.79 -38.97 13.09
CA ALA A 13 -8.87 -38.30 14.01
C ALA A 13 -8.22 -37.07 13.39
N ASP A 14 -7.75 -37.16 12.15
CA ASP A 14 -7.09 -36.05 11.46
C ASP A 14 -8.07 -34.88 11.21
N ASP A 15 -9.27 -35.16 10.71
CA ASP A 15 -10.32 -34.15 10.48
C ASP A 15 -10.70 -33.44 11.78
N LEU A 16 -10.82 -34.19 12.89
CA LEU A 16 -11.12 -33.62 14.20
C LEU A 16 -9.97 -32.73 14.70
N ILE A 17 -8.72 -33.16 14.58
CA ILE A 17 -7.54 -32.38 15.01
C ILE A 17 -7.44 -31.10 14.19
N ILE A 18 -7.60 -31.18 12.87
CA ILE A 18 -7.58 -30.02 11.96
C ILE A 18 -8.72 -29.06 12.32
N GLY A 19 -9.94 -29.58 12.49
CA GLY A 19 -11.11 -28.78 12.85
C GLY A 19 -10.94 -28.06 14.20
N LEU A 20 -10.42 -28.75 15.21
CA LEU A 20 -10.11 -28.16 16.51
C LEU A 20 -9.02 -27.10 16.41
N ALA A 21 -7.94 -27.35 15.67
CA ALA A 21 -6.85 -26.39 15.49
C ALA A 21 -7.34 -25.08 14.86
N TYR A 22 -8.12 -25.15 13.77
CA TYR A 22 -8.70 -23.96 13.15
C TYR A 22 -9.74 -23.28 14.05
N SER A 23 -10.51 -24.05 14.82
CA SER A 23 -11.46 -23.49 15.79
C SER A 23 -10.74 -22.71 16.90
N VAL A 24 -9.65 -23.24 17.44
CA VAL A 24 -8.82 -22.55 18.42
C VAL A 24 -8.26 -21.25 17.84
N GLN A 25 -7.69 -21.28 16.63
CA GLN A 25 -7.19 -20.07 15.97
C GLN A 25 -8.27 -18.99 15.83
N ARG A 26 -9.47 -19.38 15.40
CA ARG A 26 -10.62 -18.47 15.24
C ARG A 26 -11.12 -17.91 16.58
N LEU A 27 -11.04 -18.68 17.67
CA LEU A 27 -11.45 -18.22 19.00
C LEU A 27 -10.40 -17.33 19.68
N VAL A 28 -9.12 -17.48 19.30
CA VAL A 28 -8.01 -16.68 19.87
C VAL A 28 -7.94 -15.30 19.22
N VAL A 29 -8.17 -15.20 17.91
CA VAL A 29 -8.14 -13.94 17.18
C VAL A 29 -9.56 -13.51 16.83
N ASP A 30 -10.09 -12.55 17.59
CA ASP A 30 -11.44 -12.00 17.36
C ASP A 30 -11.52 -11.21 16.04
N HIS A 31 -10.52 -10.36 15.79
CA HIS A 31 -10.46 -9.49 14.62
C HIS A 31 -9.02 -9.24 14.18
N LEU A 32 -8.77 -9.25 12.87
CA LEU A 32 -7.47 -8.97 12.27
C LEU A 32 -7.48 -7.59 11.58
N HIS A 33 -6.55 -6.73 11.98
CA HIS A 33 -6.30 -5.46 11.28
C HIS A 33 -5.09 -5.60 10.36
N VAL A 34 -5.26 -5.34 9.07
CA VAL A 34 -4.16 -5.33 8.09
C VAL A 34 -3.84 -3.88 7.71
N VAL A 35 -2.70 -3.37 8.17
CA VAL A 35 -2.31 -1.98 7.96
C VAL A 35 -1.48 -1.82 6.67
N GLY A 36 -2.12 -2.18 5.55
CA GLY A 36 -1.73 -1.84 4.18
C GLY A 36 -0.54 -2.57 3.57
N ASP A 37 -0.28 -2.21 2.30
CA ASP A 37 0.81 -2.67 1.43
C ASP A 37 0.85 -4.19 1.22
N ILE A 38 -0.32 -4.78 1.01
CA ILE A 38 -0.45 -6.18 0.58
C ILE A 38 0.24 -6.38 -0.79
N TYR A 39 0.09 -5.39 -1.67
CA TYR A 39 0.63 -5.39 -3.03
C TYR A 39 1.99 -4.66 -3.20
N ASP A 40 2.79 -4.54 -2.14
CA ASP A 40 4.18 -4.04 -2.24
C ASP A 40 5.07 -5.07 -3.00
N ARG A 41 6.36 -5.16 -2.68
CA ARG A 41 7.35 -5.89 -3.49
C ARG A 41 7.37 -7.40 -3.28
N GLY A 42 6.39 -7.96 -2.58
CA GLY A 42 6.27 -9.40 -2.34
C GLY A 42 5.93 -10.18 -3.62
N PRO A 43 6.34 -11.46 -3.75
CA PRO A 43 6.11 -12.25 -4.96
C PRO A 43 4.68 -12.82 -5.08
N GLN A 44 3.91 -12.88 -3.99
CA GLN A 44 2.65 -13.64 -3.93
C GLN A 44 1.52 -12.87 -3.22
N PRO A 45 1.21 -11.62 -3.64
CA PRO A 45 0.10 -10.87 -3.04
C PRO A 45 -1.25 -11.56 -3.28
N ASP A 46 -1.39 -12.30 -4.37
CA ASP A 46 -2.60 -13.04 -4.71
C ASP A 46 -2.93 -14.12 -3.66
N LYS A 47 -1.93 -14.81 -3.11
CA LYS A 47 -2.12 -15.79 -2.04
C LYS A 47 -2.50 -15.14 -0.71
N ILE A 48 -1.96 -13.95 -0.44
CA ILE A 48 -2.34 -13.17 0.74
C ILE A 48 -3.82 -12.81 0.63
N MET A 49 -4.25 -12.30 -0.52
CA MET A 49 -5.65 -11.96 -0.78
C MET A 49 -6.58 -13.16 -0.72
N ASP A 50 -6.22 -14.30 -1.33
CA ASP A 50 -7.00 -15.54 -1.23
C ASP A 50 -7.13 -16.01 0.23
N THR A 51 -6.10 -15.81 1.05
CA THR A 51 -6.14 -16.13 2.49
C THR A 51 -7.06 -15.18 3.25
N LEU A 52 -6.90 -13.86 3.04
CA LEU A 52 -7.67 -12.82 3.73
C LEU A 52 -9.17 -12.88 3.38
N ILE A 53 -9.51 -13.15 2.13
CA ILE A 53 -10.92 -13.28 1.68
C ILE A 53 -11.68 -14.35 2.46
N ASN A 54 -10.99 -15.42 2.86
CA ASN A 54 -11.57 -16.55 3.60
C ASN A 54 -11.44 -16.42 5.12
N TYR A 55 -10.82 -15.35 5.61
CA TYR A 55 -10.67 -15.11 7.04
C TYR A 55 -11.96 -14.57 7.67
N HIS A 56 -12.22 -14.91 8.93
CA HIS A 56 -13.55 -14.72 9.54
C HIS A 56 -13.89 -13.27 9.86
N SER A 57 -12.90 -12.45 10.21
CA SER A 57 -13.12 -11.10 10.75
C SER A 57 -11.87 -10.25 10.53
N LEU A 58 -11.95 -9.29 9.62
CA LEU A 58 -10.85 -8.36 9.33
C LEU A 58 -11.31 -7.03 8.74
N ASP A 59 -10.42 -6.04 8.85
CA ASP A 59 -10.38 -4.80 8.09
C ASP A 59 -8.98 -4.51 7.53
N ILE A 60 -8.91 -3.58 6.59
CA ILE A 60 -7.68 -3.19 5.89
C ILE A 60 -7.57 -1.66 5.90
N GLN A 61 -6.39 -1.13 6.20
CA GLN A 61 -6.07 0.27 5.91
C GLN A 61 -5.22 0.29 4.65
N TRP A 62 -5.72 0.87 3.56
CA TRP A 62 -5.06 0.75 2.27
C TRP A 62 -3.66 1.35 2.30
N GLY A 63 -2.70 0.64 1.71
CA GLY A 63 -1.38 1.18 1.43
C GLY A 63 -1.30 1.93 0.11
N ASN A 64 -0.20 2.64 -0.11
CA ASN A 64 0.02 3.32 -1.39
C ASN A 64 0.12 2.30 -2.53
N HIS A 65 0.71 1.13 -2.29
CA HIS A 65 0.74 0.07 -3.28
C HIS A 65 -0.65 -0.53 -3.52
N ASP A 66 -1.47 -0.69 -2.49
CA ASP A 66 -2.83 -1.23 -2.65
C ASP A 66 -3.71 -0.28 -3.50
N VAL A 67 -3.68 1.02 -3.21
CA VAL A 67 -4.44 2.03 -3.99
C VAL A 67 -3.94 2.10 -5.43
N LEU A 68 -2.65 1.88 -5.68
CA LEU A 68 -2.13 1.83 -7.04
C LEU A 68 -2.75 0.68 -7.86
N TRP A 69 -2.92 -0.50 -7.25
CA TRP A 69 -3.58 -1.65 -7.88
C TRP A 69 -5.08 -1.43 -8.04
N VAL A 70 -5.74 -0.86 -7.03
CA VAL A 70 -7.15 -0.44 -7.12
C VAL A 70 -7.33 0.55 -8.27
N GLY A 71 -6.48 1.57 -8.38
CA GLY A 71 -6.53 2.59 -9.43
C GLY A 71 -6.31 2.02 -10.83
N ALA A 72 -5.38 1.07 -10.99
CA ALA A 72 -5.17 0.38 -12.25
C ALA A 72 -6.42 -0.41 -12.69
N TYR A 73 -7.10 -1.08 -11.74
CA TYR A 73 -8.37 -1.75 -12.01
C TYR A 73 -9.52 -0.75 -12.28
N ALA A 74 -9.52 0.38 -11.59
CA ALA A 74 -10.53 1.44 -11.65
C ALA A 74 -10.45 2.35 -12.88
N GLY A 75 -9.63 2.03 -13.89
CA GLY A 75 -9.57 2.80 -15.14
C GLY A 75 -8.35 3.71 -15.30
N SER A 76 -7.55 3.92 -14.25
CA SER A 76 -6.37 4.80 -14.33
C SER A 76 -5.22 4.15 -15.10
N LYS A 77 -5.03 4.59 -16.35
CA LYS A 77 -3.91 4.17 -17.21
C LYS A 77 -2.55 4.51 -16.59
N VAL A 78 -2.48 5.59 -15.80
CA VAL A 78 -1.23 6.03 -15.16
C VAL A 78 -0.90 5.12 -13.99
N CYS A 79 -1.88 4.79 -13.15
CA CYS A 79 -1.70 3.77 -12.11
C CYS A 79 -1.28 2.42 -12.71
N LEU A 80 -1.89 2.00 -13.83
CA LEU A 80 -1.51 0.79 -14.55
C LEU A 80 -0.05 0.85 -15.04
N ALA A 81 0.38 1.95 -15.63
CA ALA A 81 1.77 2.12 -16.08
C ALA A 81 2.76 2.13 -14.89
N ASN A 82 2.43 2.85 -13.81
CA ASN A 82 3.21 2.86 -12.57
C ASN A 82 3.36 1.45 -11.97
N LEU A 83 2.27 0.70 -11.89
CA LEU A 83 2.22 -0.68 -11.39
C LEU A 83 3.13 -1.59 -12.23
N LEU A 84 2.95 -1.60 -13.54
CA LEU A 84 3.74 -2.44 -14.44
C LEU A 84 5.23 -2.07 -14.42
N ARG A 85 5.56 -0.78 -14.32
CA ARG A 85 6.93 -0.30 -14.12
C ARG A 85 7.53 -0.84 -12.82
N ILE A 86 6.78 -0.80 -11.72
CA ILE A 86 7.24 -1.33 -10.43
C ILE A 86 7.45 -2.84 -10.52
N CYS A 87 6.50 -3.57 -11.12
CA CYS A 87 6.63 -5.02 -11.34
C CYS A 87 7.87 -5.35 -12.18
N ALA A 88 8.11 -4.64 -13.28
CA ALA A 88 9.31 -4.84 -14.10
C ALA A 88 10.60 -4.53 -13.33
N ARG A 89 10.62 -3.44 -12.55
CA ARG A 89 11.78 -3.02 -11.77
C ARG A 89 12.19 -4.05 -10.70
N TYR A 90 11.23 -4.75 -10.12
CA TYR A 90 11.44 -5.67 -9.00
C TYR A 90 11.27 -7.15 -9.38
N ASP A 91 11.25 -7.49 -10.68
CA ASP A 91 11.09 -8.87 -11.17
C ASP A 91 9.81 -9.55 -10.60
N ASN A 92 8.68 -8.87 -10.82
CA ASN A 92 7.34 -9.17 -10.31
C ASN A 92 6.28 -9.20 -11.44
N LEU A 93 6.69 -9.37 -12.70
CA LEU A 93 5.76 -9.43 -13.85
C LEU A 93 4.99 -10.76 -13.90
N ASP A 94 5.53 -11.81 -13.30
CA ASP A 94 4.87 -13.10 -13.07
C ASP A 94 3.55 -12.96 -12.30
N ILE A 95 3.45 -11.99 -11.39
CA ILE A 95 2.18 -11.68 -10.71
C ILE A 95 1.09 -11.33 -11.74
N ILE A 96 1.45 -10.59 -12.79
CA ILE A 96 0.49 -10.13 -13.81
C ILE A 96 0.10 -11.30 -14.72
N GLU A 97 1.08 -12.06 -15.20
CA GLU A 97 0.87 -13.14 -16.16
C GLU A 97 0.31 -14.41 -15.51
N ASP A 98 0.97 -14.92 -14.47
CA ASP A 98 0.65 -16.22 -13.88
C ASP A 98 -0.47 -16.14 -12.86
N ALA A 99 -0.44 -15.15 -11.96
CA ALA A 99 -1.45 -15.06 -10.90
C ALA A 99 -2.77 -14.47 -11.40
N TYR A 100 -2.72 -13.45 -12.26
CA TYR A 100 -3.92 -12.75 -12.76
C TYR A 100 -4.30 -13.09 -14.20
N GLY A 101 -3.48 -13.87 -14.93
CA GLY A 101 -3.80 -14.34 -16.27
C GLY A 101 -3.77 -13.25 -17.35
N ILE A 102 -3.02 -12.18 -17.13
CA ILE A 102 -3.01 -10.99 -18.00
C ILE A 102 -1.82 -11.06 -18.96
N ASN A 103 -2.09 -11.04 -20.27
CA ASN A 103 -1.08 -11.23 -21.30
C ASN A 103 -0.25 -9.95 -21.55
N LEU A 104 1.05 -9.99 -21.23
CA LEU A 104 1.99 -8.87 -21.45
C LEU A 104 2.68 -8.87 -22.83
N ARG A 105 2.39 -9.85 -23.69
CA ARG A 105 3.00 -9.96 -25.03
C ARG A 105 2.86 -8.69 -25.90
N PRO A 106 1.73 -7.94 -25.89
CA PRO A 106 1.65 -6.69 -26.63
C PRO A 106 2.70 -5.67 -26.16
N LEU A 107 2.88 -5.52 -24.85
CA LEU A 107 3.88 -4.62 -24.26
C LEU A 107 5.30 -5.10 -24.57
N LEU A 108 5.56 -6.40 -24.48
CA LEU A 108 6.85 -6.97 -24.87
C LEU A 108 7.17 -6.70 -26.34
N THR A 109 6.20 -6.85 -27.24
CA THR A 109 6.40 -6.65 -28.68
C THR A 109 6.73 -5.19 -29.00
N LEU A 110 6.03 -4.25 -28.36
CA LEU A 110 6.34 -2.82 -28.42
C LEU A 110 7.76 -2.55 -27.87
N ALA A 111 8.09 -3.13 -26.73
CA ALA A 111 9.39 -2.95 -26.08
C ALA A 111 10.54 -3.49 -26.93
N GLU A 112 10.37 -4.65 -27.57
CA GLU A 112 11.36 -5.26 -28.47
C GLU A 112 11.60 -4.41 -29.72
N LYS A 113 10.61 -3.66 -30.18
CA LYS A 113 10.69 -2.80 -31.37
C LYS A 113 11.52 -1.52 -31.12
N TYR A 114 11.40 -0.90 -29.95
CA TYR A 114 11.96 0.45 -29.70
C TYR A 114 13.12 0.49 -28.70
N TYR A 115 13.31 -0.54 -27.87
CA TYR A 115 14.22 -0.46 -26.72
C TYR A 115 15.29 -1.57 -26.71
N ASP A 116 16.45 -1.20 -26.17
CA ASP A 116 17.63 -2.05 -26.08
C ASP A 116 17.72 -2.79 -24.74
N ALA A 117 18.31 -3.99 -24.76
CA ALA A 117 18.47 -4.82 -23.58
C ALA A 117 19.62 -4.38 -22.65
N ASP A 118 20.51 -3.52 -23.15
CA ASP A 118 21.78 -3.22 -22.49
C ASP A 118 21.73 -1.95 -21.62
N ASN A 119 20.54 -1.40 -21.34
CA ASN A 119 20.40 -0.22 -20.50
C ASN A 119 20.50 -0.57 -19.00
N PRO A 120 21.59 -0.18 -18.30
CA PRO A 120 21.83 -0.59 -16.92
C PRO A 120 20.84 -0.01 -15.92
N ALA A 121 20.27 1.17 -16.19
CA ALA A 121 19.32 1.82 -15.28
C ALA A 121 17.98 1.06 -15.16
N PHE A 122 17.66 0.23 -16.16
CA PHE A 122 16.39 -0.46 -16.30
C PHE A 122 16.47 -1.97 -16.07
N LYS A 123 17.66 -2.50 -15.76
CA LYS A 123 17.80 -3.90 -15.36
C LYS A 123 17.01 -4.18 -14.07
N PRO A 124 16.29 -5.32 -14.00
CA PRO A 124 15.54 -5.68 -12.80
C PRO A 124 16.46 -5.79 -11.60
N LYS A 125 15.98 -5.35 -10.44
CA LYS A 125 16.70 -5.52 -9.18
C LYS A 125 16.76 -7.00 -8.82
N LYS A 126 17.92 -7.44 -8.33
CA LYS A 126 18.10 -8.82 -7.84
C LYS A 126 17.19 -9.08 -6.64
N ARG A 127 16.44 -10.17 -6.72
CA ARG A 127 15.58 -10.66 -5.64
C ARG A 127 16.38 -11.58 -4.71
N PRO A 128 16.49 -11.26 -3.41
CA PRO A 128 17.13 -12.16 -2.44
C PRO A 128 16.29 -13.41 -2.17
N ASP A 129 15.00 -13.37 -2.50
CA ASP A 129 14.00 -14.41 -2.24
C ASP A 129 13.82 -15.42 -3.39
N LYS A 130 14.30 -15.11 -4.58
CA LYS A 130 14.25 -15.98 -5.76
C LYS A 130 15.55 -16.77 -5.85
N HIS A 131 15.49 -18.08 -5.62
CA HIS A 131 16.66 -18.97 -5.66
C HIS A 131 17.20 -19.16 -7.08
N GLU A 132 16.32 -19.08 -8.07
CA GLU A 132 16.68 -19.15 -9.49
C GLU A 132 17.01 -17.76 -10.01
N ARG A 133 18.18 -17.63 -10.65
CA ARG A 133 18.57 -16.40 -11.33
C ARG A 133 17.79 -16.31 -12.63
N LEU A 134 17.37 -15.10 -12.99
CA LEU A 134 16.87 -14.81 -14.32
C LEU A 134 17.86 -15.29 -15.38
N THR A 135 17.34 -15.94 -16.40
CA THR A 135 18.10 -16.20 -17.61
C THR A 135 18.44 -14.87 -18.28
N GLN A 136 19.50 -14.85 -19.09
CA GLN A 136 19.89 -13.66 -19.84
C GLN A 136 18.76 -13.15 -20.75
N ARG A 137 17.93 -14.07 -21.27
CA ARG A 137 16.78 -13.74 -22.11
C ARG A 137 15.69 -13.02 -21.32
N GLU A 138 15.33 -13.53 -20.14
CA GLU A 138 14.32 -12.89 -19.28
C GLU A 138 14.79 -11.52 -18.80
N GLU A 139 16.05 -11.39 -18.36
CA GLU A 139 16.61 -10.09 -17.96
C GLU A 139 16.54 -9.08 -19.11
N SER A 140 16.87 -9.50 -20.33
CA SER A 140 16.77 -8.68 -21.54
C SER A 140 15.33 -8.22 -21.81
N GLN A 141 14.36 -9.14 -21.76
CA GLN A 141 12.95 -8.82 -21.99
C GLN A 141 12.40 -7.86 -20.94
N ILE A 142 12.67 -8.11 -19.66
CA ILE A 142 12.24 -7.23 -18.55
C ILE A 142 12.88 -5.85 -18.68
N THR A 143 14.15 -5.76 -19.05
CA THR A 143 14.86 -4.49 -19.23
C THR A 143 14.23 -3.63 -20.33
N LYS A 144 13.81 -4.24 -21.43
CA LYS A 144 13.09 -3.54 -22.51
C LYS A 144 11.69 -3.11 -22.07
N ILE A 145 10.92 -4.01 -21.45
CA ILE A 145 9.58 -3.71 -20.93
C ILE A 145 9.64 -2.53 -19.96
N HIS A 146 10.62 -2.53 -19.05
CA HIS A 146 10.79 -1.49 -18.05
C HIS A 146 11.06 -0.11 -18.67
N GLN A 147 11.87 -0.03 -19.74
CA GLN A 147 12.07 1.24 -20.47
C GLN A 147 10.79 1.70 -21.14
N ALA A 148 10.12 0.81 -21.87
CA ALA A 148 8.88 1.13 -22.59
C ALA A 148 7.81 1.67 -21.65
N ILE A 149 7.53 0.96 -20.55
CA ILE A 149 6.49 1.36 -19.62
C ILE A 149 6.86 2.60 -18.80
N ALA A 150 8.17 2.85 -18.55
CA ALA A 150 8.60 4.08 -17.91
C ALA A 150 8.33 5.30 -18.80
N MET A 151 8.60 5.21 -20.11
CA MET A 151 8.29 6.31 -21.04
C MET A 151 6.79 6.54 -21.16
N ILE A 152 6.00 5.48 -21.32
CA ILE A 152 4.54 5.56 -21.33
C ILE A 152 4.02 6.22 -20.05
N GLN A 153 4.56 5.83 -18.88
CA GLN A 153 4.19 6.43 -17.61
C GLN A 153 4.43 7.96 -17.62
N PHE A 154 5.65 8.41 -17.92
CA PHE A 154 5.97 9.85 -17.90
C PHE A 154 5.14 10.65 -18.91
N LYS A 155 4.82 10.07 -20.06
CA LYS A 155 3.91 10.69 -21.05
C LYS A 155 2.49 10.84 -20.49
N LEU A 156 1.97 9.79 -19.85
CA LEU A 156 0.63 9.77 -19.27
C LEU A 156 0.46 10.70 -18.05
N GLU A 157 1.53 10.97 -17.30
CA GLU A 157 1.49 11.91 -16.16
C GLU A 157 1.24 13.36 -16.61
N ILE A 158 1.77 13.77 -17.78
CA ILE A 158 1.73 15.15 -18.26
C ILE A 158 0.29 15.68 -18.42
N PRO A 159 -0.64 14.99 -19.13
CA PRO A 159 -2.02 15.45 -19.26
C PRO A 159 -2.75 15.59 -17.93
N ILE A 160 -2.42 14.79 -16.91
CA ILE A 160 -3.04 14.91 -15.58
C ILE A 160 -2.59 16.20 -14.91
N ILE A 161 -1.27 16.40 -14.85
CA ILE A 161 -0.67 17.58 -14.21
C ILE A 161 -1.20 18.86 -14.87
N LYS A 162 -1.28 18.89 -16.21
CA LYS A 162 -1.77 20.07 -16.94
C LYS A 162 -3.25 20.38 -16.71
N ARG A 163 -4.11 19.36 -16.55
CA ARG A 163 -5.55 19.58 -16.30
C ARG A 163 -5.89 19.76 -14.82
N ARG A 164 -4.96 19.44 -13.90
CA ARG A 164 -5.10 19.55 -12.44
C ARG A 164 -3.97 20.42 -11.85
N PRO A 165 -3.92 21.74 -12.17
CA PRO A 165 -2.88 22.62 -11.62
C PRO A 165 -2.90 22.70 -10.08
N ASN A 166 -4.07 22.51 -9.46
CA ASN A 166 -4.22 22.43 -8.00
C ASN A 166 -3.44 21.26 -7.36
N PHE A 167 -2.98 20.28 -8.13
CA PHE A 167 -2.14 19.19 -7.62
C PHE A 167 -0.72 19.65 -7.28
N GLU A 168 -0.29 20.82 -7.78
CA GLU A 168 1.04 21.41 -7.57
C GLU A 168 2.18 20.45 -7.98
N MET A 169 2.06 19.90 -9.19
CA MET A 169 2.95 18.87 -9.73
C MET A 169 3.71 19.31 -10.98
N GLU A 170 3.79 20.60 -11.29
CA GLU A 170 4.46 21.16 -12.47
C GLU A 170 5.94 20.77 -12.54
N GLU A 171 6.58 20.59 -11.37
CA GLU A 171 7.95 20.06 -11.28
C GLU A 171 8.11 18.65 -11.88
N ARG A 172 7.00 17.90 -11.99
CA ARG A 172 6.95 16.55 -12.55
C ARG A 172 6.68 16.48 -14.05
N LEU A 173 6.55 17.62 -14.75
CA LEU A 173 6.52 17.67 -16.22
C LEU A 173 7.92 17.40 -16.82
N VAL A 174 8.56 16.31 -16.38
CA VAL A 174 9.98 16.05 -16.57
C VAL A 174 10.39 15.94 -18.03
N LEU A 175 9.57 15.33 -18.90
CA LEU A 175 9.88 15.23 -20.33
C LEU A 175 9.85 16.60 -21.01
N GLU A 176 8.99 17.53 -20.58
CA GLU A 176 8.95 18.89 -21.13
C GLU A 176 10.14 19.74 -20.66
N LYS A 177 10.81 19.33 -19.58
CA LYS A 177 11.98 20.01 -19.01
C LYS A 177 13.31 19.51 -19.60
N VAL A 178 13.30 18.45 -20.42
CA VAL A 178 14.51 17.91 -21.05
C VAL A 178 14.91 18.76 -22.26
N ASN A 179 16.16 19.19 -22.29
CA ASN A 179 16.81 19.65 -23.51
C ASN A 179 17.34 18.42 -24.27
N TYR A 180 16.64 18.01 -25.31
CA TYR A 180 16.98 16.82 -26.10
C TYR A 180 18.20 17.01 -27.02
N ASP A 181 18.65 18.24 -27.24
CA ASP A 181 19.81 18.54 -28.08
C ASP A 181 21.12 18.48 -27.28
N THR A 182 21.09 18.99 -26.04
CA THR A 182 22.25 18.90 -25.12
C THR A 182 22.20 17.67 -24.22
N ASN A 183 21.07 16.95 -24.21
CA ASN A 183 20.80 15.81 -23.33
C ASN A 183 20.93 16.17 -21.83
N GLU A 184 20.34 17.30 -21.45
CA GLU A 184 20.35 17.84 -20.09
C GLU A 184 18.91 18.10 -19.62
N ILE A 185 18.70 18.16 -18.30
CA ILE A 185 17.42 18.55 -17.70
C ILE A 185 17.64 19.62 -16.64
N THR A 186 16.71 20.57 -16.54
CA THR A 186 16.67 21.51 -15.42
C THR A 186 15.51 21.18 -14.48
N VAL A 187 15.82 20.74 -13.26
CA VAL A 187 14.83 20.42 -12.20
C VAL A 187 15.27 21.04 -10.89
N TYR A 188 14.32 21.59 -10.12
CA TYR A 188 14.58 22.26 -8.84
C TYR A 188 15.71 23.32 -8.93
N GLY A 189 15.72 24.09 -10.02
CA GLY A 189 16.68 25.18 -10.26
C GLY A 189 18.10 24.75 -10.64
N ASN A 190 18.38 23.45 -10.80
CA ASN A 190 19.69 22.93 -11.15
C ASN A 190 19.64 22.17 -12.49
N THR A 191 20.69 22.32 -13.30
CA THR A 191 20.83 21.64 -14.59
C THR A 191 21.74 20.43 -14.46
N TYR A 192 21.30 19.28 -14.95
CA TYR A 192 22.01 18.01 -14.88
C TYR A 192 22.17 17.36 -16.26
N PRO A 193 23.33 16.78 -16.57
CA PRO A 193 23.47 15.91 -17.73
C PRO A 193 22.71 14.60 -17.50
N LEU A 194 22.01 14.16 -18.54
CA LEU A 194 21.27 12.90 -18.54
C LEU A 194 22.18 11.75 -19.00
N LYS A 195 21.97 10.58 -18.39
CA LYS A 195 22.61 9.31 -18.75
C LYS A 195 21.56 8.21 -18.93
N ASP A 196 21.96 7.08 -19.52
CA ASP A 196 21.10 5.89 -19.62
C ASP A 196 19.72 6.18 -20.28
N THR A 197 19.67 7.18 -21.16
CA THR A 197 18.44 7.74 -21.73
C THR A 197 17.77 6.77 -22.71
N CYS A 198 16.45 6.73 -22.69
CA CYS A 198 15.64 5.90 -23.59
C CYS A 198 14.44 6.68 -24.14
N PHE A 199 14.70 7.84 -24.76
CA PHE A 199 13.66 8.75 -25.25
C PHE A 199 13.25 8.49 -26.71
N GLN A 200 13.50 7.29 -27.25
CA GLN A 200 13.30 6.98 -28.67
C GLN A 200 11.84 7.17 -29.12
N THR A 201 10.87 6.97 -28.22
CA THR A 201 9.44 7.14 -28.53
C THR A 201 8.89 8.51 -28.17
N VAL A 202 9.68 9.40 -27.57
CA VAL A 202 9.21 10.72 -27.11
C VAL A 202 9.19 11.72 -28.27
N ASN A 203 8.03 12.31 -28.53
CA ASN A 203 7.92 13.45 -29.44
C ASN A 203 8.44 14.71 -28.73
N ARG A 204 9.50 15.33 -29.27
CA ARG A 204 10.15 16.51 -28.65
C ARG A 204 9.25 17.75 -28.64
N ASP A 205 8.39 17.89 -29.64
CA ASP A 205 7.47 19.03 -29.76
C ASP A 205 6.19 18.82 -28.94
N ASN A 206 5.84 17.56 -28.66
CA ASN A 206 4.70 17.19 -27.84
C ASN A 206 5.01 15.99 -26.92
N PRO A 207 5.75 16.19 -25.81
CA PRO A 207 6.22 15.08 -24.99
C PRO A 207 5.14 14.26 -24.28
N ALA A 208 3.90 14.75 -24.24
CA ALA A 208 2.74 14.03 -23.70
C ALA A 208 2.19 12.97 -24.66
N GLU A 209 2.54 13.05 -25.96
CA GLU A 209 1.95 12.21 -27.00
C GLU A 209 2.41 10.76 -26.90
N LEU A 210 1.45 9.86 -26.70
CA LEU A 210 1.66 8.43 -26.89
C LEU A 210 1.75 8.13 -28.39
N LEU A 211 2.64 7.20 -28.75
CA LEU A 211 2.56 6.57 -30.07
C LEU A 211 1.22 5.81 -30.20
N PRO A 212 0.65 5.68 -31.41
CA PRO A 212 -0.56 4.88 -31.60
C PRO A 212 -0.45 3.45 -31.06
N GLU A 213 0.74 2.85 -31.18
CA GLU A 213 1.03 1.50 -30.65
C GLU A 213 1.13 1.49 -29.10
N GLU A 214 1.63 2.56 -28.48
CA GLU A 214 1.66 2.71 -27.02
C GLU A 214 0.24 2.82 -26.46
N GLU A 215 -0.61 3.64 -27.11
CA GLU A 215 -2.01 3.80 -26.74
C GLU A 215 -2.79 2.49 -26.88
N GLU A 216 -2.61 1.77 -28.00
CA GLU A 216 -3.25 0.47 -28.22
C GLU A 216 -2.87 -0.55 -27.14
N VAL A 217 -1.58 -0.63 -26.77
CA VAL A 217 -1.09 -1.50 -25.70
C VAL A 217 -1.75 -1.15 -24.37
N MET A 218 -1.78 0.14 -23.99
CA MET A 218 -2.37 0.56 -22.72
C MET A 218 -3.88 0.28 -22.65
N ASN A 219 -4.61 0.51 -23.75
CA ASN A 219 -6.04 0.22 -23.82
C ASN A 219 -6.32 -1.29 -23.69
N LYS A 220 -5.54 -2.13 -24.37
CA LYS A 220 -5.66 -3.60 -24.27
C LYS A 220 -5.34 -4.12 -22.88
N LEU A 221 -4.27 -3.61 -22.26
CA LEU A 221 -3.88 -4.01 -20.91
C LEU A 221 -4.93 -3.59 -19.89
N LEU A 222 -5.44 -2.35 -19.97
CA LEU A 222 -6.48 -1.88 -19.08
C LEU A 222 -7.74 -2.75 -19.15
N LEU A 223 -8.20 -3.06 -20.36
CA LEU A 223 -9.33 -3.97 -20.55
C LEU A 223 -9.06 -5.36 -19.96
N SER A 224 -7.85 -5.89 -20.16
CA SER A 224 -7.45 -7.19 -19.61
C SER A 224 -7.44 -7.21 -18.08
N PHE A 225 -6.96 -6.13 -17.45
CA PHE A 225 -6.99 -5.95 -16.00
C PHE A 225 -8.44 -5.94 -15.48
N GLN A 226 -9.32 -5.19 -16.13
CA GLN A 226 -10.73 -5.08 -15.73
C GLN A 226 -11.53 -6.37 -15.91
N GLN A 227 -11.14 -7.21 -16.88
CA GLN A 227 -11.76 -8.50 -17.20
C GLN A 227 -11.19 -9.68 -16.40
N SER A 228 -10.03 -9.54 -15.77
CA SER A 228 -9.45 -10.60 -14.93
C SER A 228 -10.37 -10.88 -13.73
N GLU A 229 -10.93 -12.10 -13.67
CA GLU A 229 -11.85 -12.50 -12.61
C GLU A 229 -11.18 -12.45 -11.24
N LYS A 230 -9.99 -13.05 -11.12
CA LYS A 230 -9.24 -13.11 -9.85
C LYS A 230 -8.89 -11.71 -9.36
N LEU A 231 -8.42 -10.85 -10.27
CA LEU A 231 -8.08 -9.47 -9.92
C LEU A 231 -9.32 -8.70 -9.47
N ARG A 232 -10.44 -8.79 -10.21
CA ARG A 232 -11.71 -8.19 -9.80
C ARG A 232 -12.12 -8.65 -8.41
N ARG A 233 -12.10 -9.95 -8.14
CA ARG A 233 -12.46 -10.50 -6.82
C ARG A 233 -11.58 -9.92 -5.71
N HIS A 234 -10.27 -9.79 -5.94
CA HIS A 234 -9.33 -9.22 -4.98
C HIS A 234 -9.56 -7.72 -4.76
N MET A 235 -9.69 -6.94 -5.84
CA MET A 235 -9.89 -5.49 -5.73
C MET A 235 -11.26 -5.17 -5.11
N SER A 236 -12.32 -5.88 -5.47
CA SER A 236 -13.63 -5.74 -4.80
C SER A 236 -13.57 -6.09 -3.31
N PHE A 237 -12.72 -7.04 -2.91
CA PHE A 237 -12.49 -7.33 -1.50
C PHE A 237 -11.78 -6.18 -0.77
N LEU A 238 -10.71 -5.62 -1.37
CA LEU A 238 -10.04 -4.43 -0.83
C LEU A 238 -11.02 -3.25 -0.68
N MET A 239 -11.89 -3.03 -1.65
CA MET A 239 -12.89 -1.96 -1.58
C MET A 239 -13.92 -2.19 -0.49
N ARG A 240 -14.33 -3.45 -0.27
CA ARG A 240 -15.33 -3.80 0.74
C ARG A 240 -14.80 -3.79 2.17
N LYS A 241 -13.53 -4.17 2.35
CA LYS A 241 -12.91 -4.34 3.68
C LYS A 241 -11.91 -3.26 4.02
N GLY A 242 -11.57 -2.40 3.07
CA GLY A 242 -10.56 -1.39 3.23
C GLY A 242 -11.09 0.03 3.34
N SER A 243 -10.24 0.89 3.89
CA SER A 243 -10.44 2.32 4.13
C SER A 243 -9.08 3.02 4.18
N LEU A 244 -9.01 4.34 4.06
CA LEU A 244 -7.74 5.08 4.25
C LEU A 244 -7.30 5.10 5.71
N TYR A 245 -8.26 5.12 6.63
CA TYR A 245 -8.03 5.11 8.06
C TYR A 245 -9.21 4.45 8.78
N LEU A 246 -8.98 3.99 10.02
CA LEU A 246 -10.05 3.41 10.84
C LEU A 246 -9.91 3.79 12.31
N PRO A 247 -10.92 4.48 12.89
CA PRO A 247 -11.07 4.61 14.34
C PRO A 247 -11.62 3.32 14.95
N TYR A 248 -10.79 2.58 15.69
CA TYR A 248 -11.15 1.29 16.27
C TYR A 248 -10.73 1.14 17.74
N ASN A 249 -11.71 0.87 18.61
CA ASN A 249 -11.57 0.68 20.05
C ASN A 249 -10.80 1.79 20.78
N GLY A 250 -10.98 3.04 20.31
CA GLY A 250 -10.33 4.24 20.83
C GLY A 250 -8.98 4.55 20.20
N ASN A 251 -8.52 3.76 19.22
CA ASN A 251 -7.27 3.97 18.51
C ASN A 251 -7.53 4.36 17.05
N LEU A 252 -6.53 4.97 16.41
CA LEU A 252 -6.55 5.30 15.00
C LEU A 252 -5.59 4.38 14.25
N LEU A 253 -6.10 3.68 13.22
CA LEU A 253 -5.28 2.85 12.34
C LEU A 253 -5.09 3.60 11.02
N ILE A 254 -3.83 3.76 10.59
CA ILE A 254 -3.45 4.41 9.33
C ILE A 254 -2.25 3.72 8.69
N HIS A 255 -2.20 3.66 7.36
CA HIS A 255 -1.03 3.12 6.69
C HIS A 255 0.08 4.16 6.51
N GLY A 256 -0.15 5.21 5.70
CA GLY A 256 0.89 6.16 5.31
C GLY A 256 1.19 7.23 6.36
N CYS A 257 0.50 8.36 6.25
CA CYS A 257 0.69 9.54 7.09
C CYS A 257 -0.59 10.39 7.17
N ILE A 258 -0.61 11.34 8.10
CA ILE A 258 -1.60 12.42 8.13
C ILE A 258 -0.89 13.68 7.58
N PRO A 259 -1.43 14.36 6.55
CA PRO A 259 -0.81 15.56 5.98
C PRO A 259 -0.75 16.70 7.01
N VAL A 260 0.46 17.11 7.39
CA VAL A 260 0.72 18.15 8.39
C VAL A 260 1.88 19.03 7.96
N ASP A 261 1.83 20.31 8.36
CA ASP A 261 2.86 21.29 8.07
C ASP A 261 3.98 21.28 9.14
N GLU A 262 5.01 22.10 8.96
CA GLU A 262 6.14 22.22 9.91
C GLU A 262 5.72 22.79 11.28
N ASN A 263 4.57 23.46 11.37
CA ASN A 263 4.03 24.00 12.62
C ASN A 263 3.12 23.00 13.35
N GLY A 264 2.85 21.83 12.74
CA GLY A 264 1.91 20.84 13.26
C GLY A 264 0.45 21.19 12.99
N GLU A 265 0.16 22.08 12.04
CA GLU A 265 -1.19 22.31 11.52
C GLU A 265 -1.52 21.30 10.41
N MET A 266 -2.80 20.93 10.29
CA MET A 266 -3.23 20.01 9.23
C MET A 266 -3.10 20.70 7.88
N GLU A 267 -2.39 20.08 6.94
CA GLU A 267 -2.27 20.64 5.59
C GLU A 267 -3.64 20.61 4.91
N SER A 268 -3.95 21.72 4.22
CA SER A 268 -5.18 21.87 3.48
C SER A 268 -4.94 21.63 1.98
N PHE A 269 -5.88 20.97 1.31
CA PHE A 269 -5.82 20.71 -0.12
C PHE A 269 -7.15 21.06 -0.80
N GLU A 270 -7.07 21.71 -1.96
CA GLU A 270 -8.25 22.11 -2.73
C GLU A 270 -8.66 21.02 -3.71
N ILE A 271 -9.89 20.54 -3.58
CA ILE A 271 -10.53 19.59 -4.50
C ILE A 271 -11.86 20.19 -4.96
N ASP A 272 -12.00 20.39 -6.27
CA ASP A 272 -13.20 20.95 -6.91
C ASP A 272 -13.68 22.29 -6.30
N GLY A 273 -12.72 23.20 -6.07
CA GLY A 273 -12.98 24.55 -5.52
C GLY A 273 -13.28 24.58 -4.02
N HIS A 274 -13.19 23.45 -3.33
CA HIS A 274 -13.40 23.33 -1.88
C HIS A 274 -12.10 22.91 -1.21
N THR A 275 -11.77 23.56 -0.10
CA THR A 275 -10.56 23.28 0.67
C THR A 275 -10.89 22.32 1.81
N TYR A 276 -10.15 21.21 1.89
CA TYR A 276 -10.31 20.18 2.91
C TYR A 276 -9.01 19.99 3.69
N SER A 277 -9.09 19.62 4.97
CA SER A 277 -7.94 19.34 5.82
C SER A 277 -8.25 18.26 6.86
N GLY A 278 -7.23 17.65 7.45
CA GLY A 278 -7.41 16.67 8.53
C GLY A 278 -8.25 15.46 8.10
N GLN A 279 -9.12 14.99 8.98
CA GLN A 279 -10.05 13.88 8.71
C GLN A 279 -10.87 14.08 7.41
N GLU A 280 -11.41 15.27 7.17
CA GLU A 280 -12.30 15.55 6.04
C GLU A 280 -11.58 15.35 4.69
N LEU A 281 -10.30 15.72 4.62
CA LEU A 281 -9.48 15.50 3.42
C LEU A 281 -9.34 14.00 3.10
N LEU A 282 -9.15 13.17 4.12
CA LEU A 282 -9.06 11.71 3.94
C LEU A 282 -10.42 11.14 3.50
N ASP A 283 -11.53 11.63 4.05
CA ASP A 283 -12.88 11.21 3.65
C ASP A 283 -13.14 11.52 2.17
N VAL A 284 -12.73 12.71 1.70
CA VAL A 284 -12.85 13.11 0.29
C VAL A 284 -11.95 12.24 -0.61
N PHE A 285 -10.70 11.96 -0.21
CA PHE A 285 -9.85 11.05 -0.96
C PHE A 285 -10.47 9.65 -1.08
N GLU A 286 -10.98 9.09 0.03
CA GLU A 286 -11.63 7.79 0.04
C GLU A 286 -12.87 7.77 -0.86
N TYR A 287 -13.69 8.83 -0.82
CA TYR A 287 -14.84 8.99 -1.71
C TYR A 287 -14.42 8.88 -3.19
N HIS A 288 -13.35 9.57 -3.59
CA HIS A 288 -12.88 9.52 -4.98
C HIS A 288 -12.27 8.17 -5.38
N VAL A 289 -11.61 7.46 -4.46
CA VAL A 289 -11.15 6.07 -4.71
C VAL A 289 -12.36 5.16 -4.96
N ARG A 290 -13.40 5.27 -4.14
CA ARG A 290 -14.65 4.48 -4.30
C ARG A 290 -15.37 4.83 -5.59
N LYS A 291 -15.52 6.12 -5.89
CA LYS A 291 -16.16 6.60 -7.11
C LYS A 291 -15.44 6.13 -8.37
N SER A 292 -14.11 6.27 -8.42
CA SER A 292 -13.32 5.79 -9.57
C SER A 292 -13.47 4.27 -9.74
N PHE A 293 -13.52 3.51 -8.64
CA PHE A 293 -13.73 2.06 -8.69
C PHE A 293 -15.10 1.66 -9.26
N ASP A 294 -16.17 2.36 -8.88
CA ASP A 294 -17.53 2.11 -9.35
C ASP A 294 -17.73 2.59 -10.81
N GLU A 295 -17.09 3.69 -11.19
CA GLU A 295 -17.16 4.34 -12.51
C GLU A 295 -15.95 4.01 -13.40
N LYS A 296 -15.42 2.78 -13.33
CA LYS A 296 -14.14 2.37 -13.94
C LYS A 296 -13.97 2.55 -15.46
N GLU A 297 -15.04 2.88 -16.17
CA GLU A 297 -14.99 3.20 -17.61
C GLU A 297 -14.55 4.65 -17.86
N ASN A 298 -14.66 5.53 -16.85
CA ASN A 298 -14.10 6.86 -16.85
C ASN A 298 -12.59 6.77 -16.59
N THR A 299 -11.78 7.44 -17.41
CA THR A 299 -10.31 7.30 -17.34
C THR A 299 -9.55 8.62 -17.20
N ASP A 300 -10.25 9.75 -17.31
CA ASP A 300 -9.67 11.10 -17.29
C ASP A 300 -10.40 12.10 -16.37
N ASP A 301 -11.31 11.61 -15.51
CA ASP A 301 -12.05 12.41 -14.55
C ASP A 301 -11.24 12.73 -13.28
N LEU A 302 -11.77 13.64 -12.46
CA LEU A 302 -11.12 14.06 -11.21
C LEU A 302 -10.88 12.88 -10.25
N SER A 303 -11.82 11.95 -10.17
CA SER A 303 -11.71 10.83 -9.22
C SER A 303 -10.56 9.93 -9.61
N THR A 304 -10.47 9.56 -10.90
CA THR A 304 -9.36 8.75 -11.44
C THR A 304 -8.01 9.43 -11.28
N ASP A 305 -7.96 10.76 -11.47
CA ASP A 305 -6.75 11.57 -11.25
C ASP A 305 -6.32 11.57 -9.78
N LEU A 306 -7.28 11.68 -8.85
CA LEU A 306 -7.01 11.67 -7.41
C LEU A 306 -6.52 10.30 -6.92
N VAL A 307 -7.00 9.20 -7.51
CA VAL A 307 -6.45 7.87 -7.18
C VAL A 307 -4.96 7.79 -7.52
N TRP A 308 -4.55 8.32 -8.67
CA TRP A 308 -3.12 8.44 -8.99
C TRP A 308 -2.41 9.46 -8.09
N TYR A 309 -3.06 10.57 -7.75
CA TYR A 309 -2.50 11.56 -6.82
C TYR A 309 -2.18 10.95 -5.45
N LEU A 310 -3.01 10.04 -4.93
CA LEU A 310 -2.71 9.35 -3.67
C LEU A 310 -1.37 8.59 -3.69
N TRP A 311 -0.91 8.13 -4.86
CA TRP A 311 0.39 7.46 -4.99
C TRP A 311 1.60 8.40 -4.92
N THR A 312 1.46 9.68 -5.32
CA THR A 312 2.62 10.56 -5.58
C THR A 312 2.49 12.01 -5.11
N GLY A 313 1.29 12.43 -4.73
CA GLY A 313 0.95 13.80 -4.39
C GLY A 313 1.49 14.21 -3.04
N LYS A 314 1.96 15.45 -2.91
CA LYS A 314 2.60 15.94 -1.69
C LYS A 314 1.67 16.02 -0.47
N TYR A 315 0.35 16.16 -0.70
CA TYR A 315 -0.68 16.16 0.35
C TYR A 315 -1.37 14.80 0.49
N SER A 316 -0.89 13.76 -0.18
CA SER A 316 -1.43 12.41 -0.05
C SER A 316 -1.16 11.84 1.35
N SER A 317 -2.20 11.22 1.93
CA SER A 317 -2.10 10.42 3.16
C SER A 317 -1.37 9.09 2.98
N LEU A 318 -1.03 8.70 1.75
CA LEU A 318 -0.36 7.43 1.45
C LEU A 318 1.08 7.60 0.93
N PHE A 319 1.44 8.76 0.40
CA PHE A 319 2.78 8.96 -0.17
C PHE A 319 3.81 9.38 0.89
N GLY A 320 3.50 10.43 1.67
CA GLY A 320 4.35 10.90 2.77
C GLY A 320 5.66 11.58 2.36
N LYS A 321 5.77 12.06 1.13
CA LYS A 321 6.94 12.79 0.63
C LYS A 321 6.50 13.98 -0.21
N ARG A 322 7.40 14.93 -0.44
CA ARG A 322 7.11 16.13 -1.24
C ARG A 322 7.14 15.88 -2.76
N ALA A 323 7.98 14.96 -3.22
CA ALA A 323 8.05 14.57 -4.62
C ALA A 323 8.62 13.16 -4.79
N MET A 324 8.26 12.49 -5.88
CA MET A 324 8.80 11.18 -6.24
C MET A 324 9.90 11.34 -7.30
N THR A 325 11.16 11.10 -6.95
CA THR A 325 12.29 11.38 -7.85
C THR A 325 12.62 10.21 -8.78
N THR A 326 11.59 9.58 -9.38
CA THR A 326 11.82 8.36 -10.18
C THR A 326 12.63 8.64 -11.44
N PHE A 327 12.30 9.72 -12.15
CA PHE A 327 13.02 10.13 -13.36
C PHE A 327 14.50 10.38 -13.05
N GLU A 328 14.76 11.14 -11.99
CA GLU A 328 16.09 11.50 -11.53
C GLU A 328 16.92 10.26 -11.19
N ARG A 329 16.31 9.26 -10.51
CA ARG A 329 16.97 7.98 -10.19
C ARG A 329 17.35 7.15 -11.41
N TYR A 330 16.67 7.33 -12.55
CA TYR A 330 17.02 6.64 -13.79
C TYR A 330 18.10 7.40 -14.56
N PHE A 331 17.92 8.71 -14.73
CA PHE A 331 18.66 9.45 -15.74
C PHE A 331 19.70 10.42 -15.19
N ILE A 332 19.73 10.70 -13.88
CA ILE A 332 20.68 11.63 -13.28
C ILE A 332 21.67 10.87 -12.40
N ALA A 333 22.97 11.07 -12.62
CA ALA A 333 24.02 10.43 -11.83
C ALA A 333 24.15 11.02 -10.41
N ASP A 334 23.92 12.32 -10.28
CA ASP A 334 24.01 13.03 -9.01
C ASP A 334 22.90 12.60 -8.04
N LYS A 335 23.30 11.96 -6.95
CA LYS A 335 22.40 11.46 -5.91
C LYS A 335 21.71 12.57 -5.11
N ALA A 336 22.20 13.80 -5.14
CA ALA A 336 21.52 14.95 -4.53
C ALA A 336 20.11 15.12 -5.15
N SER A 337 19.98 14.91 -6.46
CA SER A 337 18.70 14.96 -7.19
C SER A 337 17.75 13.81 -6.85
N HIS A 338 18.23 12.76 -6.17
CA HIS A 338 17.41 11.59 -5.78
C HIS A 338 16.77 11.73 -4.40
N LYS A 339 17.04 12.84 -3.71
CA LYS A 339 16.53 13.06 -2.35
C LYS A 339 15.05 13.38 -2.42
N GLU A 340 14.25 12.51 -1.82
CA GLU A 340 12.82 12.74 -1.63
C GLU A 340 12.63 13.28 -0.20
N GLU A 341 12.25 14.55 -0.10
CA GLU A 341 11.95 15.17 1.19
C GLU A 341 10.71 14.53 1.82
N LYS A 342 10.83 14.12 3.09
CA LYS A 342 9.74 13.50 3.83
C LYS A 342 8.75 14.57 4.29
N ASN A 343 7.48 14.21 4.38
CA ASN A 343 6.47 15.06 5.00
C ASN A 343 6.82 15.31 6.50
N PRO A 344 6.54 16.51 7.05
CA PRO A 344 6.74 16.84 8.46
C PRO A 344 6.18 15.80 9.44
N TYR A 345 5.08 15.13 9.07
CA TYR A 345 4.49 14.01 9.79
C TYR A 345 5.52 13.04 10.39
N TYR A 346 6.57 12.68 9.65
CA TYR A 346 7.51 11.64 10.08
C TYR A 346 8.40 12.02 11.26
N HIS A 347 8.65 13.31 11.47
CA HIS A 347 9.35 13.79 12.67
C HIS A 347 8.34 14.20 13.75
N LEU A 348 7.22 14.81 13.37
CA LEU A 348 6.18 15.24 14.32
C LEU A 348 5.44 14.08 14.99
N ARG A 349 5.39 12.89 14.38
CA ARG A 349 4.82 11.69 15.01
C ARG A 349 5.59 11.20 16.25
N GLU A 350 6.77 11.76 16.52
CA GLU A 350 7.54 11.49 17.74
C GLU A 350 7.14 12.42 18.90
N ASP A 351 6.41 13.51 18.62
CA ASP A 351 5.89 14.46 19.61
C ASP A 351 4.53 14.03 20.17
N VAL A 352 4.44 13.92 21.50
CA VAL A 352 3.22 13.53 22.22
C VAL A 352 2.05 14.48 21.96
N ASN A 353 2.29 15.79 21.97
CA ASN A 353 1.24 16.78 21.76
C ASN A 353 0.73 16.73 20.32
N MET A 354 1.61 16.48 19.35
CA MET A 354 1.16 16.31 17.97
C MET A 354 0.29 15.07 17.82
N VAL A 355 0.69 13.93 18.39
CA VAL A 355 -0.12 12.70 18.34
C VAL A 355 -1.49 12.91 19.00
N ARG A 356 -1.54 13.64 20.11
CA ARG A 356 -2.81 14.04 20.76
C ARG A 356 -3.67 14.92 19.86
N LYS A 357 -3.07 15.89 19.16
CA LYS A 357 -3.76 16.75 18.21
C LYS A 357 -4.36 15.93 17.07
N MET A 358 -3.56 15.04 16.47
CA MET A 358 -4.02 14.10 15.44
C MET A 358 -5.18 13.24 15.93
N LEU A 359 -5.11 12.64 17.12
CA LEU A 359 -6.24 11.85 17.66
C LEU A 359 -7.51 12.69 17.81
N SER A 360 -7.38 13.93 18.28
CA SER A 360 -8.53 14.82 18.48
C SER A 360 -9.19 15.22 17.17
N ASP A 361 -8.40 15.43 16.10
CA ASP A 361 -8.88 15.73 14.75
C ASP A 361 -9.76 14.62 14.19
N PHE A 362 -9.46 13.36 14.52
CA PHE A 362 -10.24 12.18 14.15
C PHE A 362 -11.34 11.82 15.17
N GLY A 363 -11.69 12.74 16.08
CA GLY A 363 -12.74 12.55 17.07
C GLY A 363 -12.43 11.51 18.16
N LEU A 364 -11.15 11.18 18.37
CA LEU A 364 -10.69 10.22 19.38
C LEU A 364 -10.22 10.93 20.65
N ASN A 365 -10.28 10.21 21.78
CA ASN A 365 -9.77 10.73 23.05
C ASN A 365 -8.23 10.79 23.03
N PRO A 366 -7.60 11.97 23.12
CA PRO A 366 -6.14 12.10 23.07
C PRO A 366 -5.41 11.54 24.30
N ASP A 367 -6.11 11.42 25.44
CA ASP A 367 -5.52 10.90 26.68
C ASP A 367 -5.38 9.37 26.63
N GLU A 368 -6.36 8.69 26.05
CA GLU A 368 -6.44 7.22 26.02
C GLU A 368 -5.99 6.61 24.69
N GLY A 369 -6.23 7.32 23.59
CA GLY A 369 -6.03 6.80 22.24
C GLY A 369 -4.57 6.70 21.83
N ARG A 370 -4.35 5.87 20.81
CA ARG A 370 -3.06 5.62 20.16
C ARG A 370 -3.24 5.62 18.65
N ILE A 371 -2.17 5.96 17.93
CA ILE A 371 -2.10 5.83 16.48
C ILE A 371 -1.25 4.61 16.15
N ILE A 372 -1.81 3.70 15.35
CA ILE A 372 -1.12 2.53 14.79
C ILE A 372 -0.81 2.84 13.34
N ASN A 373 0.49 2.92 13.02
CA ASN A 373 0.97 3.40 11.72
C ASN A 373 1.80 2.33 10.97
N GLY A 374 1.55 2.19 9.68
CA GLY A 374 2.32 1.33 8.74
C GLY A 374 3.37 2.10 7.92
N HIS A 375 3.53 1.66 6.65
CA HIS A 375 4.28 2.27 5.53
C HIS A 375 5.80 2.40 5.62
N THR A 376 6.32 2.86 6.76
CA THR A 376 7.76 3.10 6.91
C THR A 376 8.39 2.03 7.79
N PRO A 377 9.21 1.13 7.21
CA PRO A 377 9.87 0.08 7.97
C PRO A 377 10.76 0.65 9.07
N VAL A 378 10.58 0.16 10.29
CA VAL A 378 11.37 0.55 11.46
C VAL A 378 12.77 -0.04 11.35
N LYS A 379 13.79 0.82 11.42
CA LYS A 379 15.20 0.40 11.32
C LYS A 379 15.79 0.12 12.71
N GLU A 380 15.36 -0.98 13.34
CA GLU A 380 15.84 -1.34 14.70
C GLU A 380 17.36 -1.48 14.78
N ILE A 381 18.01 -1.99 13.73
CA ILE A 381 19.49 -2.09 13.66
C ILE A 381 20.15 -0.72 13.88
N ASN A 382 19.48 0.37 13.47
CA ASN A 382 19.98 1.74 13.63
C ASN A 382 19.48 2.42 14.90
N GLY A 383 18.86 1.67 15.82
CA GLY A 383 18.35 2.16 17.10
C GLY A 383 16.97 2.85 17.03
N GLU A 384 16.23 2.72 15.93
CA GLU A 384 14.87 3.27 15.84
C GLU A 384 13.89 2.46 16.70
N ASP A 385 13.12 3.16 17.55
CA ASP A 385 12.07 2.54 18.36
C ASP A 385 10.73 2.52 17.60
N PRO A 386 10.06 1.36 17.46
CA PRO A 386 8.69 1.28 16.95
C PRO A 386 7.65 1.94 17.87
N ILE A 387 7.97 2.11 19.16
CA ILE A 387 7.12 2.79 20.14
C ILE A 387 7.60 4.25 20.25
N LYS A 388 6.78 5.17 19.74
CA LYS A 388 7.09 6.61 19.65
C LYS A 388 6.11 7.41 20.49
N ALA A 389 6.45 8.68 20.75
CA ALA A 389 5.60 9.64 21.46
C ALA A 389 5.02 9.07 22.77
N ASP A 390 5.90 8.55 23.64
CA ASP A 390 5.54 7.98 24.94
C ASP A 390 4.42 6.91 24.86
N GLY A 391 4.51 6.04 23.85
CA GLY A 391 3.55 4.94 23.65
C GLY A 391 2.24 5.34 22.95
N LYS A 392 2.10 6.60 22.50
CA LYS A 392 0.92 7.05 21.74
C LYS A 392 1.01 6.78 20.24
N MET A 393 2.21 6.59 19.69
CA MET A 393 2.42 6.24 18.28
C MET A 393 3.11 4.89 18.18
N LEU A 394 2.48 3.93 17.50
CA LEU A 394 2.98 2.56 17.34
C LEU A 394 3.20 2.27 15.86
N VAL A 395 4.47 2.14 15.46
CA VAL A 395 4.83 1.80 14.09
C VAL A 395 5.00 0.29 13.99
N ILE A 396 4.15 -0.36 13.18
CA ILE A 396 4.09 -1.83 13.10
C ILE A 396 4.66 -2.40 11.78
N ASP A 397 5.24 -1.55 10.94
CA ASP A 397 5.94 -2.00 9.75
C ASP A 397 7.37 -2.45 10.10
N GLY A 398 7.58 -3.77 10.16
CA GLY A 398 8.89 -4.38 10.37
C GLY A 398 9.55 -4.88 9.08
N GLY A 399 9.00 -4.57 7.90
CA GLY A 399 9.54 -5.01 6.61
C GLY A 399 9.37 -6.51 6.38
N PHE A 400 8.13 -6.99 6.29
CA PHE A 400 7.82 -8.40 5.97
C PHE A 400 8.47 -8.88 4.67
N SER A 401 8.66 -7.98 3.70
CA SER A 401 9.42 -8.28 2.49
C SER A 401 10.89 -8.49 2.79
N LYS A 402 11.45 -9.60 2.29
CA LYS A 402 12.88 -9.94 2.37
C LYS A 402 13.81 -8.82 1.87
N ALA A 403 13.32 -7.95 0.99
CA ALA A 403 14.06 -6.79 0.51
C ALA A 403 14.42 -5.78 1.62
N TYR A 404 13.65 -5.72 2.71
CA TYR A 404 13.85 -4.79 3.82
C TYR A 404 14.54 -5.40 5.03
N GLN A 405 14.56 -6.73 5.15
CA GLN A 405 15.09 -7.44 6.32
C GLN A 405 16.57 -7.13 6.61
N SER A 406 17.38 -6.85 5.58
CA SER A 406 18.79 -6.44 5.75
C SER A 406 18.93 -5.06 6.42
N THR A 407 17.88 -4.24 6.37
CA THR A 407 17.85 -2.89 6.93
C THR A 407 17.07 -2.81 8.23
N THR A 408 16.03 -3.63 8.41
CA THR A 408 15.18 -3.65 9.61
C THR A 408 15.72 -4.57 10.71
N GLY A 409 16.35 -5.70 10.34
CA GLY A 409 16.89 -6.69 11.27
C GLY A 409 15.87 -7.67 11.85
N ILE A 410 14.60 -7.51 11.51
CA ILE A 410 13.47 -8.35 11.93
C ILE A 410 12.59 -8.70 10.72
N ALA A 411 11.67 -9.65 10.90
CA ALA A 411 10.78 -10.14 9.85
C ALA A 411 9.37 -9.50 9.88
N GLY A 412 9.12 -8.57 10.79
CA GLY A 412 7.81 -7.91 10.95
C GLY A 412 7.45 -7.66 12.41
N TYR A 413 6.40 -6.87 12.64
CA TYR A 413 5.74 -6.78 13.93
C TYR A 413 4.32 -7.29 13.87
N THR A 414 3.81 -7.71 15.03
CA THR A 414 2.39 -7.89 15.26
C THR A 414 2.02 -7.19 16.56
N LEU A 415 1.02 -6.32 16.50
CA LEU A 415 0.44 -5.70 17.68
C LEU A 415 -0.73 -6.54 18.17
N LEU A 416 -0.62 -7.07 19.38
CA LEU A 416 -1.69 -7.78 20.07
C LEU A 416 -2.43 -6.80 20.98
N TYR A 417 -3.75 -6.72 20.85
CA TYR A 417 -4.60 -5.90 21.69
C TYR A 417 -5.70 -6.75 22.31
N ASN A 418 -5.84 -6.67 23.64
CA ASN A 418 -6.89 -7.34 24.38
C ASN A 418 -7.34 -6.49 25.58
N SER A 419 -8.25 -7.02 26.39
CA SER A 419 -8.81 -6.27 27.53
C SER A 419 -7.80 -5.83 28.59
N PHE A 420 -6.56 -6.37 28.58
CA PHE A 420 -5.48 -6.04 29.51
C PHE A 420 -4.48 -5.02 28.97
N GLY A 421 -4.52 -4.69 27.67
CA GLY A 421 -3.63 -3.72 27.05
C GLY A 421 -3.05 -4.18 25.71
N MET A 422 -1.91 -3.58 25.35
CA MET A 422 -1.23 -3.76 24.06
C MET A 422 0.15 -4.38 24.22
N GLN A 423 0.47 -5.33 23.35
CA GLN A 423 1.79 -5.97 23.27
C GLN A 423 2.29 -5.92 21.83
N LEU A 424 3.47 -5.37 21.63
CA LEU A 424 4.15 -5.39 20.34
C LEU A 424 5.09 -6.60 20.30
N VAL A 425 4.85 -7.50 19.36
CA VAL A 425 5.67 -8.70 19.15
C VAL A 425 6.52 -8.47 17.92
N ALA A 426 7.85 -8.52 18.09
CA ALA A 426 8.81 -8.48 17.00
C ALA A 426 9.14 -9.92 16.57
N HIS A 427 8.99 -10.20 15.28
CA HIS A 427 9.24 -11.53 14.72
C HIS A 427 10.65 -11.61 14.15
N GLN A 428 11.41 -12.64 14.50
CA GLN A 428 12.69 -12.93 13.85
C GLN A 428 12.47 -13.69 12.53
N GLN A 429 13.53 -13.79 11.73
CA GLN A 429 13.46 -14.50 10.45
C GLN A 429 12.96 -15.93 10.63
N PHE A 430 11.88 -16.23 9.92
CA PHE A 430 11.32 -17.57 9.86
C PHE A 430 12.27 -18.49 9.10
N ASN A 431 13.06 -19.28 9.83
CA ASN A 431 13.83 -20.36 9.24
C ASN A 431 12.85 -21.48 8.88
N ALA A 432 12.96 -22.03 7.66
CA ALA A 432 12.02 -22.96 7.03
C ALA A 432 11.32 -23.95 7.98
N LYS A 433 10.05 -24.31 7.67
CA LYS A 433 9.21 -25.23 8.47
C LYS A 433 9.96 -26.48 8.95
N GLU A 434 10.80 -27.06 8.09
CA GLU A 434 11.63 -28.23 8.39
C GLU A 434 12.56 -28.02 9.58
N LYS A 435 13.18 -26.83 9.68
CA LYS A 435 14.14 -26.49 10.73
C LYS A 435 13.47 -26.35 12.10
N ILE A 436 12.26 -25.78 12.14
CA ILE A 436 11.44 -25.68 13.36
C ILE A 436 11.01 -27.07 13.83
N LEU A 437 10.54 -27.91 12.90
CA LEU A 437 10.10 -29.27 13.19
C LEU A 437 11.27 -30.17 13.65
N SER A 438 12.48 -29.96 13.12
CA SER A 438 13.66 -30.77 13.47
C SER A 438 14.39 -30.28 14.73
N GLU A 439 14.44 -28.96 14.96
CA GLU A 439 15.20 -28.37 16.07
C GLU A 439 14.32 -28.04 17.29
N GLY A 440 12.99 -28.16 17.18
CA GLY A 440 12.05 -27.87 18.27
C GLY A 440 12.11 -26.41 18.75
N ILE A 441 12.61 -25.50 17.90
CA ILE A 441 12.80 -24.10 18.23
C ILE A 441 11.42 -23.43 18.23
N ASP A 442 10.96 -23.10 19.43
CA ASP A 442 9.82 -22.21 19.62
C ASP A 442 10.18 -20.82 19.04
N GLU A 443 9.23 -20.20 18.35
CA GLU A 443 9.46 -19.01 17.53
C GLU A 443 10.12 -17.90 18.38
N LEU A 444 11.37 -17.52 18.05
CA LEU A 444 12.13 -16.50 18.78
C LEU A 444 11.50 -15.12 18.55
N SER A 445 10.47 -14.82 19.33
CA SER A 445 9.76 -13.54 19.29
C SER A 445 10.13 -12.70 20.51
N ILE A 446 10.46 -11.43 20.28
CA ILE A 446 10.72 -10.47 21.36
C ILE A 446 9.41 -9.74 21.64
N LYS A 447 8.88 -9.89 22.86
CA LYS A 447 7.65 -9.23 23.30
C LYS A 447 7.98 -7.93 24.04
N ARG A 448 7.48 -6.81 23.54
CA ARG A 448 7.53 -5.50 24.21
C ARG A 448 6.13 -5.15 24.71
N VAL A 449 6.00 -4.87 26.00
CA VAL A 449 4.75 -4.38 26.57
C VAL A 449 4.66 -2.90 26.24
N VAL A 450 3.62 -2.52 25.49
CA VAL A 450 3.38 -1.12 25.10
C VAL A 450 2.62 -0.40 26.20
N ASP A 451 1.57 -1.04 26.72
CA ASP A 451 0.81 -0.52 27.85
C ASP A 451 0.10 -1.66 28.61
N LYS A 452 -0.12 -1.41 29.90
CA LYS A 452 -1.00 -2.18 30.77
C LYS A 452 -2.14 -1.28 31.24
N GLU A 453 -3.32 -1.50 30.68
CA GLU A 453 -4.52 -0.77 31.09
C GLU A 453 -4.79 -1.00 32.59
N LEU A 454 -4.79 0.09 33.37
CA LEU A 454 -5.10 0.04 34.81
C LEU A 454 -6.57 -0.36 35.05
N GLN A 455 -7.45 -0.11 34.09
CA GLN A 455 -8.84 -0.55 34.09
C GLN A 455 -9.15 -1.42 32.87
N ARG A 456 -9.62 -2.64 33.13
CA ARG A 456 -9.96 -3.60 32.08
C ARG A 456 -11.11 -3.08 31.22
N LYS A 457 -10.89 -2.96 29.90
CA LYS A 457 -11.95 -2.65 28.93
C LYS A 457 -12.99 -3.76 28.85
N LYS A 458 -14.27 -3.40 28.82
CA LYS A 458 -15.42 -4.31 28.66
C LYS A 458 -15.95 -4.23 27.24
N ILE A 459 -16.76 -5.22 26.83
CA ILE A 459 -17.38 -5.26 25.50
C ILE A 459 -18.17 -3.98 25.20
N ARG A 460 -18.93 -3.45 26.18
CA ARG A 460 -19.70 -2.20 26.00
C ARG A 460 -18.84 -0.98 25.64
N ASP A 461 -17.55 -1.02 25.94
CA ASP A 461 -16.61 0.08 25.70
C ASP A 461 -15.96 -0.01 24.29
N THR A 462 -16.21 -1.10 23.54
CA THR A 462 -15.71 -1.32 22.17
C THR A 462 -16.66 -0.76 21.11
N ASN A 463 -16.19 -0.64 19.86
CA ASN A 463 -17.06 -0.26 18.74
C ASN A 463 -18.26 -1.21 18.61
N ILE A 464 -18.01 -2.52 18.66
CA ILE A 464 -19.06 -3.55 18.62
C ILE A 464 -20.05 -3.38 19.79
N GLY A 465 -19.57 -3.08 20.99
CA GLY A 465 -20.44 -2.81 22.13
C GLY A 465 -21.37 -1.61 21.92
N LYS A 466 -20.84 -0.53 21.32
CA LYS A 466 -21.62 0.66 20.97
C LYS A 466 -22.68 0.34 19.92
N ASP A 467 -22.33 -0.42 18.88
CA ASP A 467 -23.27 -0.83 17.84
C ASP A 467 -24.39 -1.72 18.39
N LEU A 468 -24.04 -2.70 19.23
CA LEU A 468 -25.01 -3.55 19.92
C LEU A 468 -25.94 -2.73 20.82
N GLN A 469 -25.40 -1.73 21.53
CA GLN A 469 -26.21 -0.84 22.36
C GLN A 469 -27.18 -0.01 21.51
N ALA A 470 -26.72 0.55 20.39
CA ALA A 470 -27.58 1.29 19.46
C ALA A 470 -28.70 0.41 18.90
N GLN A 471 -28.40 -0.83 18.52
CA GLN A 471 -29.41 -1.81 18.07
C GLN A 471 -30.43 -2.12 19.17
N ILE A 472 -29.98 -2.32 20.42
CA ILE A 472 -30.87 -2.52 21.57
C ILE A 472 -31.81 -1.34 21.74
N ASP A 473 -31.32 -0.11 21.60
CA ASP A 473 -32.11 1.10 21.80
C ASP A 473 -33.14 1.29 20.68
N ILE A 474 -32.78 1.01 19.41
CA ILE A 474 -33.71 0.98 18.28
C ILE A 474 -34.81 -0.07 18.50
N LEU A 475 -34.43 -1.28 18.92
CA LEU A 475 -35.40 -2.36 19.18
C LEU A 475 -36.37 -1.99 20.32
N LYS A 476 -35.89 -1.31 21.36
CA LYS A 476 -36.75 -0.79 22.43
C LYS A 476 -37.73 0.27 21.93
N MET A 477 -37.30 1.17 21.04
CA MET A 477 -38.19 2.16 20.41
C MET A 477 -39.29 1.48 19.60
N LEU A 478 -38.92 0.54 18.71
CA LEU A 478 -39.89 -0.21 17.89
C LEU A 478 -40.87 -1.03 18.73
N MET A 479 -40.39 -1.60 19.85
CA MET A 479 -41.26 -2.31 20.79
C MET A 479 -42.25 -1.34 21.45
N HIS A 480 -41.78 -0.17 21.88
CA HIS A 480 -42.64 0.84 22.51
C HIS A 480 -43.75 1.32 21.55
N ASP A 481 -43.40 1.62 20.30
CA ASP A 481 -44.35 2.05 19.27
C ASP A 481 -45.40 0.97 18.98
N ARG A 482 -45.03 -0.32 18.98
CA ARG A 482 -45.96 -1.44 18.74
C ARG A 482 -46.96 -1.67 19.86
N TYR A 483 -46.65 -1.28 21.09
CA TYR A 483 -47.52 -1.45 22.27
C TYR A 483 -48.29 -0.18 22.65
N LEU A 484 -48.21 0.88 21.82
CA LEU A 484 -48.95 2.14 21.98
C LEU A 484 -49.97 2.42 20.86
N ASP A 485 -50.27 1.44 20.01
CA ASP A 485 -51.49 1.41 19.17
C ASP A 485 -52.64 0.66 19.85
#